data_AF-A0AAE6WQB2-F1
#
_entry.id   AF-A0AAE6WQB2-F1
#
_cell.length_a   1.000
_cell.length_b   1.000
_cell.length_c   1.000
_cell.angle_alpha   90.00
_cell.angle_beta   90.00
_cell.angle_gamma   90.00
#
_symmetry.space_group_name_H-M   'P 1'
#
loop_
_entity.id
_entity.type
_entity.pdbx_description
1 polymer ?
#
loop_
_entity_poly.entity_id
_entity_poly.type
_entity_poly.pdbx_seq_one_letter_code
_entity_poly.pdbx_strand_id
1 'polypeptide(L)' 'MNDPMPYVLLVAGVVVAIQPTTKRWKRRLSAHFAGNEKRVKQRANTFYLLGVSCVILGCFLLLRTLVS' A
#
# COMPACT_ATOMS: atom_id res chain seq x y z
N MET A 1 13.79 16.48 -17.36
CA MET A 1 12.79 16.89 -16.35
C MET A 1 12.64 15.71 -15.40
N ASN A 2 12.87 15.90 -14.11
CA ASN A 2 12.79 14.81 -13.14
C ASN A 2 11.32 14.63 -12.76
N ASP A 3 10.60 13.74 -13.44
CA ASP A 3 9.18 13.52 -13.19
C ASP A 3 8.97 13.01 -11.75
N PRO A 4 8.22 13.72 -10.89
CA PRO A 4 8.03 13.31 -9.50
C PRO A 4 7.08 12.11 -9.36
N MET A 5 6.33 11.78 -10.41
CA MET A 5 5.33 10.70 -10.46
C MET A 5 5.84 9.35 -9.92
N PRO A 6 6.97 8.79 -10.38
CA PRO A 6 7.50 7.53 -9.84
C PRO A 6 7.78 7.57 -8.33
N TYR A 7 8.28 8.69 -7.81
CA TYR A 7 8.53 8.87 -6.38
C TYR A 7 7.20 8.97 -5.59
N VAL A 8 6.21 9.68 -6.12
CA VAL A 8 4.88 9.76 -5.53
C VAL A 8 4.22 8.38 -5.48
N LEU A 9 4.34 7.58 -6.53
CA LEU A 9 3.85 6.20 -6.58
C LEU A 9 4.53 5.29 -5.54
N LEU A 10 5.84 5.42 -5.37
CA LEU A 10 6.59 4.70 -4.34
C LEU A 10 6.13 5.06 -2.93
N VAL A 11 6.07 6.35 -2.62
CA VAL A 11 5.64 6.83 -1.29
C VAL A 11 4.19 6.44 -1.04
N ALA A 12 3.29 6.62 -2.01
CA ALA A 12 1.89 6.22 -1.88
C ALA A 12 1.75 4.70 -1.67
N GLY A 13 2.48 3.88 -2.42
CA GLY A 13 2.47 2.42 -2.27
C GLY A 13 2.93 1.97 -0.89
N VAL A 14 3.99 2.58 -0.35
CA VAL A 14 4.49 2.32 1.01
C VAL A 14 3.47 2.75 2.06
N VAL A 15 2.86 3.93 1.93
CA VAL A 15 1.83 4.42 2.85
C VAL A 15 0.62 3.48 2.87
N VAL A 16 0.17 3.01 1.71
CA VAL A 16 -0.94 2.05 1.57
C VAL A 16 -0.60 0.69 2.19
N ALA A 17 0.64 0.21 2.02
CA ALA A 17 1.09 -1.04 2.64
C ALA A 17 1.21 -0.95 4.18
N ILE A 18 1.57 0.22 4.72
CA ILE A 18 1.73 0.46 6.15
C ILE A 18 0.39 0.72 6.84
N GLN A 19 -0.61 1.30 6.15
CA GLN A 19 -1.95 1.56 6.69
C GLN A 19 -2.54 0.41 7.54
N PRO A 20 -2.56 -0.86 7.09
CA PRO A 20 -3.12 -1.98 7.86
C PRO A 20 -2.37 -2.31 9.16
N THR A 21 -1.13 -1.87 9.31
CA THR A 21 -0.34 -2.07 10.54
C THR A 21 -0.70 -1.08 11.65
N THR A 22 -1.39 0.02 11.32
CA THR A 22 -1.69 1.06 12.30
C THR A 22 -2.79 0.65 13.28
N LYS A 23 -2.56 0.90 14.58
CA LYS A 23 -3.53 0.59 15.65
C LYS A 23 -4.89 1.25 15.42
N ARG A 24 -4.92 2.47 14.86
CA ARG A 24 -6.16 3.18 14.50
C ARG A 24 -6.96 2.45 13.42
N TRP A 25 -6.29 1.97 12.36
CA TRP A 25 -6.95 1.25 11.27
C TRP A 25 -7.55 -0.07 11.75
N LYS A 26 -6.78 -0.84 12.54
CA LYS A 26 -7.23 -2.11 13.12
C LYS A 26 -8.45 -1.93 14.03
N ARG A 27 -8.46 -0.86 14.85
CA ARG A 27 -9.59 -0.52 15.76
C ARG A 27 -10.86 -0.15 14.99
N ARG A 28 -10.75 0.64 13.91
CA ARG A 28 -11.90 1.00 13.06
C ARG A 28 -12.49 -0.21 12.34
N LEU A 29 -11.66 -1.11 11.82
CA LEU A 29 -12.13 -2.29 11.10
C LEU A 29 -12.66 -3.37 12.03
N SER A 30 -12.08 -3.53 13.21
CA SER A 30 -12.62 -4.40 14.25
C SER A 30 -14.03 -3.95 14.67
N ALA A 31 -14.24 -2.64 14.86
CA ALA A 31 -15.56 -2.08 15.12
C ALA A 31 -16.54 -2.28 13.94
N HIS A 32 -16.08 -2.09 12.71
CA HIS A 32 -16.92 -2.24 11.52
C HIS A 32 -17.31 -3.70 11.23
N PHE A 33 -16.43 -4.65 11.54
CA PHE A 33 -16.65 -6.09 11.31
C PHE A 33 -17.10 -6.86 12.56
N ALA A 34 -17.55 -6.15 13.62
CA ALA A 34 -18.04 -6.76 14.87
C ALA A 34 -17.08 -7.81 15.47
N GLY A 35 -15.77 -7.54 15.41
CA GLY A 35 -14.75 -8.46 15.93
C GLY A 35 -14.38 -9.64 15.02
N ASN A 36 -14.87 -9.70 13.77
CA ASN A 36 -14.51 -10.78 12.83
C ASN A 36 -13.06 -10.63 12.30
N GLU A 37 -12.10 -11.14 13.06
CA GLU A 37 -10.66 -11.02 12.77
C GLU A 37 -10.25 -11.60 11.41
N LYS A 38 -10.93 -12.64 10.92
CA LYS A 38 -10.64 -13.23 9.60
C LYS A 38 -10.81 -12.20 8.49
N ARG A 39 -11.92 -11.45 8.50
CA ARG A 39 -12.21 -10.39 7.53
C ARG A 39 -11.21 -9.23 7.63
N VAL A 40 -10.82 -8.86 8.85
CA VAL A 40 -9.83 -7.80 9.10
C VAL A 40 -8.47 -8.20 8.54
N LYS A 41 -8.04 -9.45 8.77
CA LYS A 41 -6.77 -9.98 8.26
C LYS A 41 -6.77 -10.11 6.74
N GLN A 42 -7.88 -10.54 6.15
CA GLN A 42 -8.02 -10.62 4.68
C GLN A 42 -7.90 -9.25 4.03
N ARG A 43 -8.57 -8.23 4.59
CA ARG A 43 -8.47 -6.85 4.09
C ARG A 43 -7.06 -6.29 4.27
N ALA A 44 -6.40 -6.57 5.39
CA ALA A 44 -5.01 -6.18 5.61
C ALA A 44 -4.07 -6.77 4.55
N ASN A 45 -4.26 -8.05 4.19
CA ASN A 45 -3.48 -8.70 3.15
C ASN A 45 -3.73 -8.08 1.77
N THR A 46 -4.98 -7.72 1.45
CA THR A 46 -5.32 -7.02 0.20
C THR A 46 -4.67 -5.65 0.12
N PHE A 47 -4.69 -4.87 1.20
CA PHE A 47 -4.02 -3.55 1.26
C PHE A 47 -2.51 -3.69 1.12
N TYR A 48 -1.91 -4.71 1.74
CA TYR A 48 -0.50 -5.03 1.59
C TYR A 48 -0.15 -5.38 0.15
N LEU A 49 -0.91 -6.28 -0.49
CA LEU A 49 -0.74 -6.66 -1.90
C LEU A 49 -0.85 -5.44 -2.82
N LEU A 50 -1.86 -4.59 -2.64
CA LEU A 50 -2.03 -3.35 -3.41
C LEU A 50 -0.83 -2.40 -3.24
N GLY A 51 -0.39 -2.17 -2.00
CA GLY A 51 0.74 -1.31 -1.72
C GLY A 51 2.05 -1.83 -2.34
N VAL A 52 2.30 -3.14 -2.22
CA VAL A 52 3.46 -3.80 -2.85
C VAL A 52 3.39 -3.71 -4.38
N SER A 53 2.22 -3.93 -4.99
CA SER A 53 2.03 -3.76 -6.44
C SER A 53 2.34 -2.32 -6.89
N CYS A 54 1.91 -1.30 -6.13
CA CYS A 54 2.27 0.09 -6.41
C CYS A 54 3.78 0.35 -6.30
N VAL A 55 4.46 -0.22 -5.30
CA VAL A 55 5.92 -0.11 -5.14
C VAL A 55 6.66 -0.75 -6.33
N ILE A 56 6.23 -1.94 -6.75
CA ILE A 56 6.80 -2.63 -7.92
C ILE A 56 6.61 -1.79 -9.18
N LEU A 57 5.42 -1.24 -9.40
CA LEU A 57 5.14 -0.37 -10.54
C LEU A 57 5.99 0.91 -10.51
N GLY A 58 6.15 1.54 -9.34
CA GLY A 58 6.99 2.71 -9.16
C GLY A 58 8.47 2.41 -9.45
N CYS A 59 9.00 1.28 -8.97
CA CYS A 59 10.33 0.79 -9.30
C CYS A 59 10.49 0.51 -10.80
N PHE A 60 9.49 -0.11 -11.43
CA PHE A 60 9.51 -0.38 -12.87
C PHE A 60 9.56 0.92 -13.69
N LEU A 61 8.78 1.93 -13.30
CA LEU A 61 8.80 3.24 -13.94
C LEU A 61 10.16 3.94 -13.75
N LEU A 62 10.76 3.88 -12.56
CA LEU A 62 12.11 4.40 -12.32
C LEU A 62 13.15 3.70 -13.18
N LEU A 63 13.14 2.36 -13.24
CA LEU A 63 14.04 1.58 -14.08
C LEU A 63 13.85 1.91 -15.56
N ARG A 64 12.60 2.06 -16.02
CA ARG A 64 12.31 2.47 -17.39
C ARG A 64 12.87 3.86 -17.71
N THR A 65 12.77 4.82 -16.80
CA THR A 65 13.37 6.15 -16.97
C THR A 65 14.90 6.16 -16.85
N LEU A 66 15.48 5.16 -16.19
CA LEU A 66 16.93 5.04 -16.02
C LEU A 66 17.59 4.33 -17.22
N VAL A 67 16.86 3.42 -17.86
CA VAL A 67 17.32 2.60 -19.00
C VAL A 67 17.00 3.25 -20.36
N SER A 68 16.00 4.13 -20.41
CA SER A 68 15.56 4.83 -21.63
C SER A 68 16.20 6.21 -21.77
#